data_AF-L1KIN3-F1
#
_entry.id   AF-L1KIN3-F1
#
_cell.length_a   1.000
_cell.length_b   1.000
_cell.length_c   1.000
_cell.angle_alpha   90.00
_cell.angle_beta   90.00
_cell.angle_gamma   90.00
#
_symmetry.space_group_name_H-M   'P 1'
#
loop_
_entity.id
_entity.type
_entity.pdbx_description
1 polymer ?
#
loop_
_entity_poly.entity_id
_entity_poly.type
_entity_poly.pdbx_seq_one_letter_code
_entity_poly.pdbx_strand_id
1 'polypeptide(L)'
;MGLCSDSPLEQLRDFGRHIRLGEPAEFPVVAENGNVADIDGQVRVLTPFAALTEVRSAVAALASAYGLQQADETLAPEFGGIRPGPDRWAFGANRRASVSVFGPRDFLTAVRKSLQDWAEEHSTEISLESSPDGLYLGIHPYRQVGSGKRRTLAMLASSQSSKNELLMIGNSLADWVPVRHGVRCAFVTDSTIPDDVRAEAWYVSAQPDVYGVIDTLTRLTDLAAGRATKL
;
A
#
# COMPACT_ATOMS: atom_id res chain seq x y z
N MET A 1 8.33 1.78 15.60
CA MET A 1 8.31 1.18 14.26
C MET A 1 6.87 0.86 13.91
N GLY A 2 6.49 0.87 12.63
CA GLY A 2 5.13 0.57 12.18
C GLY A 2 5.13 -0.02 10.77
N LEU A 3 3.95 -0.39 10.27
CA LEU A 3 3.78 -0.97 8.94
C LEU A 3 3.04 0.01 8.01
N CYS A 4 3.44 0.10 6.75
CA CYS A 4 2.85 0.98 5.76
C CYS A 4 2.74 0.26 4.40
N SER A 5 1.53 -0.14 3.99
CA SER A 5 1.32 -0.98 2.80
C SER A 5 -0.01 -0.71 2.10
N ASP A 6 -0.14 -1.21 0.86
CA ASP A 6 -1.44 -1.34 0.19
C ASP A 6 -2.33 -2.45 0.79
N SER A 7 -1.74 -3.35 1.56
CA SER A 7 -2.47 -4.45 2.18
C SER A 7 -3.54 -3.95 3.17
N PRO A 8 -4.62 -4.71 3.41
CA PRO A 8 -5.65 -4.30 4.36
C PRO A 8 -5.16 -4.42 5.81
N LEU A 9 -5.85 -3.72 6.71
CA LEU A 9 -5.38 -3.47 8.08
C LEU A 9 -5.19 -4.75 8.90
N GLU A 10 -6.13 -5.67 8.80
CA GLU A 10 -6.15 -6.93 9.57
C GLU A 10 -4.93 -7.79 9.23
N GLN A 11 -4.60 -7.91 7.95
CA GLN A 11 -3.46 -8.69 7.46
C GLN A 11 -2.13 -8.06 7.91
N LEU A 12 -2.05 -6.74 7.93
CA LEU A 12 -0.87 -6.03 8.44
C LEU A 12 -0.72 -6.18 9.95
N ARG A 13 -1.81 -6.16 10.72
CA ARG A 13 -1.76 -6.42 12.16
C ARG A 13 -1.30 -7.83 12.46
N ASP A 14 -1.82 -8.82 11.75
CA ASP A 14 -1.40 -10.22 11.88
C ASP A 14 0.07 -10.41 11.50
N PHE A 15 0.52 -9.80 10.41
CA PHE A 15 1.91 -9.83 10.00
C PHE A 15 2.83 -9.16 11.04
N GLY A 16 2.47 -7.97 11.53
CA GLY A 16 3.23 -7.24 12.55
C GLY A 16 3.40 -8.04 13.85
N ARG A 17 2.34 -8.73 14.29
CA ARG A 17 2.40 -9.66 15.42
C ARG A 17 3.32 -10.84 15.12
N HIS A 18 3.24 -11.43 13.93
CA HIS A 18 4.09 -12.54 13.51
C HIS A 18 5.58 -12.19 13.55
N ILE A 19 5.95 -10.97 13.12
CA ILE A 19 7.33 -10.46 13.19
C ILE A 19 7.68 -9.80 14.53
N ARG A 20 6.82 -9.93 15.54
CA ARG A 20 7.02 -9.46 16.92
C ARG A 20 7.17 -7.94 17.07
N LEU A 21 6.43 -7.16 16.28
CA LEU A 21 6.29 -5.71 16.52
C LEU A 21 5.45 -5.40 17.77
N GLY A 22 4.63 -6.34 18.22
CA GLY A 22 3.72 -6.20 19.36
C GLY A 22 2.37 -6.84 19.07
N GLU A 23 1.44 -6.73 20.00
CA GLU A 23 0.02 -7.02 19.78
C GLU A 23 -0.62 -5.94 18.88
N PRO A 24 -1.76 -6.24 18.21
CA PRO A 24 -2.52 -5.22 17.49
C PRO A 24 -2.82 -4.01 18.40
N ALA A 25 -2.65 -2.79 17.87
CA ALA A 25 -2.67 -1.50 18.59
C ALA A 25 -1.38 -1.06 19.30
N GLU A 26 -0.37 -1.92 19.46
CA GLU A 26 0.92 -1.53 20.07
C GLU A 26 1.91 -0.90 19.07
N PHE A 27 1.63 -1.03 17.78
CA PHE A 27 2.41 -0.42 16.70
C PHE A 27 1.48 0.25 15.68
N PRO A 28 1.89 1.39 15.09
CA PRO A 28 1.07 2.06 14.09
C PRO A 28 1.04 1.29 12.77
N VAL A 29 -0.12 1.31 12.10
CA VAL A 29 -0.32 0.73 10.78
C VAL A 29 -0.95 1.77 9.85
N VAL A 30 -0.38 1.92 8.66
CA VAL A 30 -0.96 2.65 7.53
C VAL A 30 -1.28 1.61 6.46
N ALA A 31 -2.58 1.35 6.27
CA ALA A 31 -3.10 0.29 5.41
C ALA A 31 -3.79 0.86 4.16
N GLU A 32 -4.09 -0.01 3.20
CA GLU A 32 -4.82 0.34 1.97
C GLU A 32 -4.22 1.56 1.26
N ASN A 33 -2.90 1.58 1.18
CA ASN A 33 -2.08 2.60 0.55
C ASN A 33 -2.28 3.99 1.17
N GLY A 34 -2.59 4.04 2.46
CA GLY A 34 -2.81 5.29 3.20
C GLY A 34 -4.27 5.65 3.45
N ASN A 35 -5.24 4.89 2.93
CA ASN A 35 -6.66 5.17 3.11
C ASN A 35 -7.17 4.86 4.51
N VAL A 36 -6.51 3.93 5.20
CA VAL A 36 -6.84 3.52 6.57
C VAL A 36 -5.59 3.61 7.42
N ALA A 37 -5.72 4.12 8.64
CA ALA A 37 -4.63 4.11 9.61
C ALA A 37 -5.13 3.62 10.97
N ASP A 38 -4.27 2.90 11.68
CA ASP A 38 -4.40 2.53 13.07
C ASP A 38 -3.23 3.14 13.84
N ILE A 39 -3.52 4.11 14.69
CA ILE A 39 -2.52 4.89 15.42
C ILE A 39 -3.00 5.02 16.84
N ASP A 40 -2.14 4.65 17.79
CA ASP A 40 -2.47 4.60 19.22
C ASP A 40 -3.73 3.76 19.50
N GLY A 41 -3.91 2.68 18.73
CA GLY A 41 -5.06 1.78 18.77
C GLY A 41 -6.37 2.34 18.20
N GLN A 42 -6.33 3.54 17.61
CA GLN A 42 -7.50 4.18 17.01
C GLN A 42 -7.49 3.97 15.50
N VAL A 43 -8.43 3.16 15.02
CA VAL A 43 -8.62 2.94 13.59
C VAL A 43 -9.42 4.07 12.96
N ARG A 44 -8.88 4.67 11.90
CA ARG A 44 -9.50 5.76 11.15
C ARG A 44 -9.45 5.49 9.65
N VAL A 45 -10.57 5.72 8.98
CA VAL A 45 -10.60 5.86 7.53
C VAL A 45 -10.25 7.30 7.20
N LEU A 46 -9.05 7.50 6.64
CA LEU A 46 -8.50 8.82 6.32
C LEU A 46 -8.95 9.31 4.94
N THR A 47 -9.09 8.38 4.00
CA THR A 47 -9.58 8.66 2.64
C THR A 47 -10.77 7.76 2.34
N PRO A 48 -12.01 8.19 2.64
CA PRO A 48 -13.20 7.42 2.35
C PRO A 48 -13.37 7.18 0.85
N PHE A 49 -13.84 5.99 0.46
CA PHE A 49 -14.17 5.68 -0.93
C PHE A 49 -15.68 5.78 -1.14
N ALA A 50 -16.17 6.98 -1.48
CA ALA A 50 -17.62 7.22 -1.64
C ALA A 50 -18.26 6.32 -2.71
N ALA A 51 -17.56 6.06 -3.81
CA ALA A 51 -18.03 5.24 -4.93
C ALA A 51 -17.77 3.73 -4.76
N LEU A 52 -17.47 3.25 -3.55
CA LEU A 52 -17.05 1.86 -3.30
C LEU A 52 -18.08 0.85 -3.82
N THR A 53 -19.36 1.11 -3.55
CA THR A 53 -20.47 0.21 -3.91
C THR A 53 -20.69 0.18 -5.42
N GLU A 54 -20.61 1.33 -6.07
CA GLU A 54 -20.77 1.52 -7.50
C GLU A 54 -19.64 0.84 -8.25
N VAL A 55 -18.39 1.02 -7.81
CA VAL A 55 -17.21 0.35 -8.37
C VAL A 55 -17.33 -1.17 -8.24
N ARG A 56 -17.71 -1.69 -7.06
CA ARG A 56 -17.93 -3.13 -6.88
C ARG A 56 -19.03 -3.66 -7.80
N SER A 57 -20.10 -2.89 -7.98
CA SER A 57 -21.20 -3.25 -8.87
C SER A 57 -20.76 -3.27 -10.34
N ALA A 58 -19.96 -2.29 -10.78
CA ALA A 58 -19.41 -2.24 -12.13
C ALA A 58 -18.48 -3.43 -12.42
N VAL A 59 -17.61 -3.79 -11.47
CA VAL A 59 -16.74 -4.97 -11.59
C VAL A 59 -17.57 -6.25 -11.69
N ALA A 60 -18.59 -6.41 -10.84
CA ALA A 60 -19.44 -7.59 -10.85
C ALA A 60 -20.23 -7.74 -12.17
N ALA A 61 -20.77 -6.63 -12.70
CA ALA A 61 -21.45 -6.62 -13.99
C ALA A 61 -20.51 -7.03 -15.13
N LEU A 62 -19.28 -6.51 -15.13
CA LEU A 62 -18.28 -6.89 -16.13
C LEU A 62 -17.88 -8.37 -16.02
N ALA A 63 -17.70 -8.88 -14.80
CA ALA A 63 -17.38 -10.28 -14.58
C ALA A 63 -18.48 -11.21 -15.10
N SER A 64 -19.74 -10.83 -14.91
CA SER A 64 -20.89 -11.54 -15.48
C SER A 64 -20.87 -11.54 -17.01
N ALA A 65 -20.46 -10.44 -17.66
CA ALA A 65 -20.31 -10.38 -19.11
C ALA A 65 -19.16 -11.27 -19.64
N TYR A 66 -18.16 -11.55 -18.81
CA TYR A 66 -17.08 -12.51 -19.08
C TYR A 66 -17.47 -13.96 -18.74
N GLY A 67 -18.68 -14.20 -18.21
CA GLY A 67 -19.11 -15.54 -17.79
C GLY A 67 -18.38 -16.08 -16.56
N LEU A 68 -17.75 -15.21 -15.76
CA LEU A 68 -17.01 -15.62 -14.57
C LEU A 68 -17.92 -15.76 -13.36
N GLN A 69 -17.67 -16.79 -12.55
CA GLN A 69 -18.38 -16.99 -11.29
C GLN A 69 -17.69 -16.25 -10.15
N GLN A 70 -18.46 -15.54 -9.33
CA GLN A 70 -17.90 -14.93 -8.14
C GLN A 70 -17.53 -16.01 -7.11
N ALA A 71 -16.33 -15.90 -6.54
CA ALA A 71 -15.87 -16.64 -5.38
C ALA A 71 -15.99 -15.78 -4.11
N ASP A 72 -15.83 -16.44 -2.97
CA ASP A 72 -15.75 -15.75 -1.68
C ASP A 72 -14.60 -14.75 -1.69
N GLU A 73 -14.73 -13.71 -0.86
CA GLU A 73 -13.65 -12.73 -0.72
C GLU A 73 -12.36 -13.43 -0.29
N THR A 74 -11.25 -13.06 -0.92
CA THR A 74 -9.96 -13.72 -0.70
C THR A 74 -8.91 -12.75 -0.19
N LEU A 75 -7.98 -13.27 0.60
CA LEU A 75 -6.73 -12.59 0.89
C LEU A 75 -5.83 -12.59 -0.34
N ALA A 76 -4.85 -11.70 -0.37
CA ALA A 76 -3.78 -11.78 -1.35
C ALA A 76 -2.85 -12.98 -1.05
N PRO A 77 -2.20 -13.58 -2.06
CA PRO A 77 -1.38 -14.78 -1.89
C PRO A 77 -0.26 -14.64 -0.85
N GLU A 78 0.34 -13.46 -0.75
CA GLU A 78 1.40 -13.14 0.21
C GLU A 78 0.92 -13.19 1.68
N PHE A 79 -0.39 -13.18 1.91
CA PHE A 79 -1.02 -13.38 3.23
C PHE A 79 -1.69 -14.76 3.34
N GLY A 80 -1.30 -15.72 2.50
CA GLY A 80 -1.85 -17.08 2.51
C GLY A 80 -3.20 -17.23 1.79
N GLY A 81 -3.62 -16.23 1.02
CA GLY A 81 -4.84 -16.30 0.21
C GLY A 81 -4.74 -17.28 -0.95
N ILE A 82 -5.89 -17.86 -1.32
CA ILE A 82 -5.98 -18.80 -2.44
C ILE A 82 -6.60 -18.07 -3.63
N ARG A 83 -5.91 -18.09 -4.77
CA ARG A 83 -6.44 -17.44 -5.97
C ARG A 83 -7.72 -18.13 -6.46
N PRO A 84 -8.70 -17.37 -6.97
CA PRO A 84 -9.82 -17.95 -7.69
C PRO A 84 -9.33 -18.82 -8.86
N GLY A 85 -10.10 -19.86 -9.19
CA GLY A 85 -9.88 -20.68 -10.37
C GLY A 85 -10.00 -19.87 -11.68
N PRO A 86 -9.60 -20.46 -12.82
CA PRO A 86 -9.55 -19.75 -14.11
C PRO A 86 -10.91 -19.25 -14.62
N ASP A 87 -12.01 -19.82 -14.14
CA ASP A 87 -13.40 -19.46 -14.43
C ASP A 87 -14.06 -18.61 -13.34
N ARG A 88 -13.27 -18.13 -12.37
CA ARG A 88 -13.75 -17.43 -11.19
C ARG A 88 -13.04 -16.10 -10.97
N TRP A 89 -13.69 -15.22 -10.22
CA TRP A 89 -13.14 -13.96 -9.76
C TRP A 89 -13.54 -13.70 -8.30
N ALA A 90 -12.84 -12.83 -7.60
CA ALA A 90 -13.16 -12.47 -6.21
C ALA A 90 -12.78 -11.03 -5.89
N PHE A 91 -13.46 -10.47 -4.88
CA PHE A 91 -12.96 -9.27 -4.21
C PHE A 91 -11.92 -9.62 -3.15
N GLY A 92 -11.03 -8.66 -2.86
CA GLY A 92 -10.12 -8.75 -1.73
C GLY A 92 -10.86 -8.59 -0.41
N ALA A 93 -10.60 -9.49 0.53
CA ALA A 93 -11.19 -9.46 1.86
C ALA A 93 -10.63 -8.33 2.73
N ASN A 94 -11.45 -7.84 3.66
CA ASN A 94 -11.12 -6.88 4.72
C ASN A 94 -10.68 -5.47 4.26
N ARG A 95 -10.91 -5.10 2.99
CA ARG A 95 -10.70 -3.71 2.54
C ARG A 95 -11.87 -2.82 2.95
N ARG A 96 -11.57 -1.68 3.54
CA ARG A 96 -12.54 -0.72 4.08
C ARG A 96 -12.72 0.52 3.19
N ALA A 97 -11.66 0.94 2.51
CA ALA A 97 -11.60 2.19 1.77
C ALA A 97 -10.86 2.05 0.44
N SER A 98 -10.84 0.83 -0.11
CA SER A 98 -10.27 0.46 -1.39
C SER A 98 -10.90 -0.86 -1.85
N VAL A 99 -10.64 -1.27 -3.08
CA VAL A 99 -11.05 -2.58 -3.60
C VAL A 99 -9.82 -3.30 -4.14
N SER A 100 -9.75 -4.62 -3.98
CA SER A 100 -8.92 -5.46 -4.83
C SER A 100 -9.80 -6.40 -5.60
N VAL A 101 -9.45 -6.65 -6.86
CA VAL A 101 -10.13 -7.61 -7.73
C VAL A 101 -9.13 -8.68 -8.13
N PHE A 102 -9.46 -9.95 -7.89
CA PHE A 102 -8.69 -11.12 -8.27
C PHE A 102 -9.42 -11.85 -9.39
N GLY A 103 -8.70 -12.31 -10.41
CA GLY A 103 -9.27 -13.08 -11.51
C GLY A 103 -8.32 -13.26 -12.69
N PRO A 104 -8.82 -13.75 -13.82
CA PRO A 104 -8.06 -13.90 -15.06
C PRO A 104 -7.49 -12.57 -15.57
N ARG A 105 -6.30 -12.61 -16.19
CA ARG A 105 -5.56 -11.40 -16.61
C ARG A 105 -6.30 -10.57 -17.65
N ASP A 106 -6.97 -11.22 -18.59
CA ASP A 106 -7.82 -10.60 -19.60
C ASP A 106 -9.01 -9.87 -18.96
N PHE A 107 -9.67 -10.51 -17.99
CA PHE A 107 -10.71 -9.88 -17.17
C PHE A 107 -10.18 -8.67 -16.39
N LEU A 108 -9.04 -8.78 -15.69
CA LEU A 108 -8.47 -7.65 -14.95
C LEU A 108 -8.07 -6.48 -15.87
N THR A 109 -7.60 -6.78 -17.08
CA THR A 109 -7.31 -5.78 -18.12
C THR A 109 -8.59 -5.05 -18.55
N ALA A 110 -9.69 -5.79 -18.72
CA ALA A 110 -10.99 -5.21 -19.04
C ALA A 110 -11.57 -4.39 -17.89
N VAL A 111 -11.45 -4.85 -16.64
CA VAL A 111 -11.83 -4.10 -15.44
C VAL A 111 -11.10 -2.77 -15.41
N ARG A 112 -9.77 -2.78 -15.61
CA ARG A 112 -8.96 -1.55 -15.63
C ARG A 112 -9.52 -0.55 -16.64
N LYS A 113 -9.73 -0.97 -17.89
CA LYS A 113 -10.25 -0.08 -18.94
C LYS A 113 -11.67 0.41 -18.61
N SER A 114 -12.57 -0.51 -18.27
CA SER A 114 -13.97 -0.19 -17.98
C SER A 114 -14.12 0.79 -16.82
N LEU A 115 -13.30 0.64 -15.77
CA LEU A 115 -13.33 1.55 -14.64
C LEU A 115 -12.71 2.91 -14.95
N GLN A 116 -11.72 2.99 -15.85
CA GLN A 116 -11.20 4.27 -16.34
C GLN A 116 -12.28 5.05 -17.08
N ASP A 117 -12.96 4.40 -18.02
CA ASP A 117 -14.05 5.00 -18.80
C ASP A 117 -15.21 5.42 -17.87
N TRP A 118 -15.61 4.54 -16.94
CA TRP A 118 -16.64 4.83 -15.94
C TRP A 118 -16.28 6.02 -15.04
N ALA A 119 -15.04 6.08 -14.56
CA ALA A 119 -14.56 7.16 -13.69
C ALA A 119 -14.54 8.51 -14.40
N GLU A 120 -14.19 8.54 -15.69
CA GLU A 120 -14.25 9.75 -16.51
C GLU A 120 -15.70 10.21 -16.69
N GLU A 121 -16.62 9.31 -17.06
CA GLU A 121 -18.04 9.60 -17.22
C GLU A 121 -18.68 10.13 -15.93
N HIS A 122 -18.32 9.55 -14.78
CA HIS A 122 -18.88 9.88 -13.48
C HIS A 122 -18.08 10.94 -12.72
N SER A 123 -17.06 11.54 -13.36
CA SER A 123 -16.14 12.52 -12.73
C SER A 123 -15.61 12.05 -11.36
N THR A 124 -15.32 10.76 -11.24
CA THR A 124 -14.89 10.11 -9.99
C THR A 124 -13.39 9.91 -10.00
N GLU A 125 -12.69 10.31 -8.93
CA GLU A 125 -11.27 10.04 -8.80
C GLU A 125 -11.01 8.60 -8.38
N ILE A 126 -10.41 7.81 -9.27
CA ILE A 126 -9.89 6.49 -8.94
C ILE A 126 -8.45 6.31 -9.41
N SER A 127 -7.71 5.46 -8.71
CA SER A 127 -6.41 4.96 -9.12
C SER A 127 -6.47 3.44 -9.21
N LEU A 128 -5.80 2.89 -10.22
CA LEU A 128 -5.84 1.48 -10.59
C LEU A 128 -4.42 0.91 -10.61
N GLU A 129 -4.10 0.09 -9.62
CA GLU A 129 -2.75 -0.43 -9.36
C GLU A 129 -2.72 -1.93 -9.64
N SER A 130 -1.93 -2.38 -10.61
CA SER A 130 -1.77 -3.82 -10.85
C SER A 130 -0.77 -4.38 -9.85
N SER A 131 -1.03 -5.59 -9.37
CA SER A 131 0.00 -6.34 -8.64
C SER A 131 1.22 -6.61 -9.55
N PRO A 132 2.43 -6.76 -8.99
CA PRO A 132 3.65 -7.02 -9.79
C PRO A 132 3.54 -8.23 -10.73
N ASP A 133 2.81 -9.25 -10.30
CA ASP A 133 2.58 -10.49 -11.04
C ASP A 133 1.33 -10.45 -11.94
N GLY A 134 0.60 -9.32 -11.92
CA GLY A 134 -0.59 -9.06 -12.72
C GLY A 134 -1.78 -9.94 -12.36
N LEU A 135 -1.87 -10.36 -11.11
CA LEU A 135 -2.83 -11.35 -10.62
C LEU A 135 -3.95 -10.76 -9.76
N TYR A 136 -3.83 -9.49 -9.40
CA TYR A 136 -4.93 -8.68 -8.90
C TYR A 136 -4.79 -7.21 -9.29
N LEU A 137 -5.90 -6.48 -9.17
CA LEU A 137 -5.98 -5.04 -9.41
C LEU A 137 -6.47 -4.34 -8.14
N GLY A 138 -5.67 -3.44 -7.57
CA GLY A 138 -6.06 -2.50 -6.52
C GLY A 138 -6.77 -1.28 -7.10
N ILE A 139 -7.81 -0.80 -6.40
CA ILE A 139 -8.65 0.34 -6.80
C ILE A 139 -8.79 1.28 -5.60
N HIS A 140 -8.40 2.54 -5.79
CA HIS A 140 -8.28 3.52 -4.71
C HIS A 140 -9.03 4.83 -5.01
N PRO A 141 -9.50 5.58 -3.99
CA PRO A 141 -10.28 6.81 -4.12
C PRO A 141 -9.42 8.07 -4.33
N TYR A 142 -8.44 8.01 -5.23
CA TYR A 142 -7.59 9.16 -5.56
C TYR A 142 -7.06 9.05 -6.98
N ARG A 143 -6.70 10.17 -7.61
CA ARG A 143 -6.26 10.19 -9.01
C ARG A 143 -4.83 9.66 -9.27
N GLN A 144 -3.91 9.84 -8.33
CA GLN A 144 -2.49 9.52 -8.52
C GLN A 144 -2.01 8.38 -7.62
N VAL A 145 -1.39 7.36 -8.22
CA VAL A 145 -0.66 6.28 -7.53
C VAL A 145 0.39 6.88 -6.60
N GLY A 146 0.51 6.37 -5.37
CA GLY A 146 1.48 6.84 -4.37
C GLY A 146 1.07 8.13 -3.64
N SER A 147 -0.10 8.70 -3.93
CA SER A 147 -0.59 9.89 -3.21
C SER A 147 -1.14 9.57 -1.81
N GLY A 148 -1.64 8.36 -1.58
CA GLY A 148 -2.25 7.96 -0.31
C GLY A 148 -1.23 7.88 0.83
N LYS A 149 -0.23 6.98 0.74
CA LYS A 149 0.86 6.85 1.74
C LYS A 149 1.54 8.20 1.98
N ARG A 150 1.85 8.94 0.90
CA ARG A 150 2.44 10.27 0.98
C ARG A 150 1.60 11.24 1.81
N ARG A 151 0.30 11.36 1.52
CA ARG A 151 -0.61 12.26 2.25
C ARG A 151 -0.69 11.89 3.72
N THR A 152 -0.87 10.60 3.99
CA THR A 152 -1.02 10.10 5.36
C THR A 152 0.27 10.28 6.15
N LEU A 153 1.42 9.88 5.63
CA LEU A 153 2.70 10.05 6.32
C LEU A 153 3.07 11.53 6.52
N ALA A 154 2.78 12.40 5.55
CA ALA A 154 2.98 13.85 5.69
C ALA A 154 2.08 14.45 6.78
N MET A 155 0.82 14.03 6.86
CA MET A 155 -0.12 14.43 7.92
C MET A 155 0.37 13.95 9.29
N LEU A 156 0.87 12.72 9.38
CA LEU A 156 1.40 12.18 10.64
C LEU A 156 2.65 12.93 11.08
N ALA A 157 3.58 13.17 10.17
CA ALA A 157 4.80 13.93 10.43
C ALA A 157 4.49 15.36 10.91
N SER A 158 3.43 16.01 10.40
CA SER A 158 3.04 17.36 10.84
C SER A 158 2.27 17.38 12.17
N SER A 159 1.58 16.29 12.50
CA SER A 159 0.78 16.17 13.73
C SER A 159 1.59 15.87 15.00
N GLN A 160 2.77 15.28 14.85
CA GLN A 160 3.62 14.96 16.00
C GLN A 160 4.31 16.22 16.53
N SER A 161 4.02 16.57 17.78
CA SER A 161 4.55 17.77 18.45
C SER A 161 6.07 17.71 18.73
N SER A 162 6.68 16.52 18.58
CA SER A 162 8.12 16.33 18.63
C SER A 162 8.72 16.47 17.22
N LYS A 163 9.88 17.11 17.12
CA LYS A 163 10.76 17.24 15.93
C LYS A 163 11.25 15.89 15.34
N ASN A 164 10.55 14.78 15.59
CA ASN A 164 10.94 13.46 15.14
C ASN A 164 10.55 13.29 13.68
N GLU A 165 11.56 13.22 12.83
CA GLU A 165 11.40 12.90 11.41
C GLU A 165 10.93 11.44 11.28
N LEU A 166 9.90 11.19 10.47
CA LEU A 166 9.50 9.84 10.12
C LEU A 166 10.48 9.27 9.09
N LEU A 167 10.90 8.02 9.25
CA LEU A 167 11.64 7.28 8.24
C LEU A 167 10.73 6.21 7.62
N MET A 168 10.45 6.34 6.32
CA MET A 168 9.78 5.31 5.53
C MET A 168 10.85 4.45 4.84
N ILE A 169 10.73 3.13 4.93
CA ILE A 169 11.60 2.19 4.21
C ILE A 169 10.71 1.47 3.18
N GLY A 170 11.04 1.57 1.90
CA GLY A 170 10.22 1.02 0.82
C GLY A 170 11.05 0.42 -0.32
N ASN A 171 10.36 -0.07 -1.33
CA ASN A 171 10.98 -0.65 -2.53
C ASN A 171 10.36 -0.11 -3.84
N SER A 172 9.44 0.86 -3.77
CA SER A 172 8.72 1.34 -4.94
C SER A 172 8.49 2.85 -4.90
N LEU A 173 8.14 3.42 -6.04
CA LEU A 173 7.76 4.83 -6.14
C LEU A 173 6.53 5.17 -5.26
N ALA A 174 5.65 4.20 -4.95
CA ALA A 174 4.51 4.41 -4.07
C ALA A 174 4.93 4.72 -2.61
N ASP A 175 6.17 4.36 -2.23
CA ASP A 175 6.72 4.62 -0.89
C ASP A 175 7.46 5.96 -0.80
N TRP A 176 7.61 6.68 -1.92
CA TRP A 176 8.31 7.95 -1.98
C TRP A 176 7.47 9.13 -1.47
N VAL A 177 7.99 9.77 -0.41
CA VAL A 177 7.47 10.99 0.19
C VAL A 177 8.55 12.07 0.10
N PRO A 178 8.31 13.17 -0.62
CA PRO A 178 9.29 14.26 -0.71
C PRO A 178 9.67 14.82 0.66
N VAL A 179 10.96 15.06 0.87
CA VAL A 179 11.59 15.45 2.16
C VAL A 179 10.91 16.64 2.84
N ARG A 180 10.33 17.56 2.06
CA ARG A 180 9.61 18.75 2.54
C ARG A 180 8.43 18.48 3.48
N HIS A 181 8.06 17.21 3.68
CA HIS A 181 6.94 16.79 4.50
C HIS A 181 7.34 16.21 5.86
N GLY A 182 8.60 16.34 6.29
CA GLY A 182 9.05 15.78 7.57
C GLY A 182 9.17 14.25 7.58
N VAL A 183 9.17 13.66 6.39
CA VAL A 183 9.37 12.24 6.13
C VAL A 183 10.65 12.09 5.32
N ARG A 184 11.56 11.25 5.78
CA ARG A 184 12.71 10.77 5.01
C ARG A 184 12.35 9.41 4.45
N CYS A 185 12.80 9.11 3.24
CA CYS A 185 12.66 7.78 2.67
C CYS A 185 14.02 7.10 2.56
N ALA A 186 14.05 5.82 2.88
CA ALA A 186 15.10 4.89 2.53
C ALA A 186 14.55 3.82 1.60
N PHE A 187 15.43 3.24 0.77
CA PHE A 187 15.05 2.19 -0.17
C PHE A 187 15.99 1.00 -0.10
N VAL A 188 15.47 -0.18 -0.37
CA VAL A 188 16.25 -1.41 -0.59
C VAL A 188 16.87 -1.43 -1.99
N THR A 189 17.90 -2.25 -2.24
CA THR A 189 18.70 -2.15 -3.48
C THR A 189 17.92 -2.44 -4.76
N ASP A 190 16.93 -3.31 -4.69
CA ASP A 190 16.08 -3.77 -5.80
C ASP A 190 14.85 -2.87 -6.01
N SER A 191 14.87 -1.68 -5.39
CA SER A 191 13.76 -0.74 -5.49
C SER A 191 13.53 -0.27 -6.92
N THR A 192 12.27 -0.28 -7.35
CA THR A 192 11.85 0.25 -8.66
C THR A 192 11.52 1.74 -8.54
N ILE A 193 12.57 2.57 -8.46
CA ILE A 193 12.48 4.03 -8.32
C ILE A 193 13.36 4.73 -9.37
N PRO A 194 12.96 5.92 -9.87
CA PRO A 194 13.78 6.70 -10.79
C PRO A 194 14.98 7.36 -10.08
N ASP A 195 15.98 7.79 -10.86
CA ASP A 195 17.27 8.28 -10.35
C ASP A 195 17.16 9.57 -9.52
N ASP A 196 16.20 10.44 -9.84
CA ASP A 196 15.92 11.66 -9.07
C ASP A 196 15.45 11.32 -7.64
N VAL A 197 14.54 10.36 -7.51
CA VAL A 197 14.09 9.83 -6.21
C VAL A 197 15.24 9.16 -5.47
N ARG A 198 16.08 8.42 -6.18
CA ARG A 198 17.26 7.76 -5.58
C ARG A 198 18.26 8.77 -5.02
N ALA A 199 18.47 9.90 -5.72
CA ALA A 199 19.37 10.97 -5.29
C ALA A 199 18.85 11.73 -4.06
N GLU A 200 17.54 11.84 -3.89
CA GLU A 200 16.91 12.50 -2.73
C GLU A 200 16.66 11.55 -1.54
N ALA A 201 16.82 10.24 -1.73
CA ALA A 201 16.66 9.26 -0.66
C ALA A 201 17.68 9.51 0.47
N TRP A 202 17.24 9.38 1.72
CA TRP A 202 18.13 9.48 2.88
C TRP A 202 19.17 8.35 2.88
N TYR A 203 18.76 7.17 2.44
CA TYR A 203 19.64 6.02 2.32
C TYR A 203 19.10 5.04 1.27
N VAL A 204 20.00 4.43 0.52
CA VAL A 204 19.70 3.29 -0.34
C VAL A 204 20.59 2.15 0.12
N SER A 205 19.98 1.10 0.65
CA SER A 205 20.70 -0.11 1.04
C SER A 205 21.25 -0.80 -0.19
N ALA A 206 22.42 -1.42 -0.04
CA ALA A 206 23.00 -2.33 -1.04
C ALA A 206 22.39 -3.75 -0.97
N GLN A 207 21.49 -4.00 -0.01
CA GLN A 207 20.85 -5.29 0.20
C GLN A 207 19.38 -5.23 -0.26
N PRO A 208 18.84 -6.33 -0.82
CA PRO A 208 17.43 -6.41 -1.22
C PRO A 208 16.53 -6.79 -0.04
N ASP A 209 15.22 -6.64 -0.25
CA ASP A 209 14.17 -7.19 0.62
C ASP A 209 14.39 -6.89 2.13
N VAL A 210 14.14 -7.89 2.98
CA VAL A 210 14.28 -7.81 4.44
C VAL A 210 15.71 -7.47 4.88
N TYR A 211 16.73 -7.87 4.11
CA TYR A 211 18.12 -7.55 4.44
C TYR A 211 18.41 -6.06 4.26
N GLY A 212 17.81 -5.43 3.25
CA GLY A 212 17.90 -3.98 3.08
C GLY A 212 17.18 -3.19 4.18
N VAL A 213 16.08 -3.74 4.70
CA VAL A 213 15.40 -3.17 5.88
C VAL A 213 16.31 -3.24 7.11
N ILE A 214 16.92 -4.41 7.38
CA ILE A 214 17.82 -4.62 8.52
C ILE A 214 19.05 -3.70 8.44
N ASP A 215 19.66 -3.59 7.27
CA ASP A 215 20.80 -2.71 7.00
C ASP A 215 20.45 -1.24 7.29
N THR A 216 19.30 -0.77 6.79
CA THR A 216 18.79 0.57 7.04
C THR A 216 18.59 0.84 8.55
N LEU A 217 18.00 -0.11 9.29
CA LEU A 217 17.78 0.01 10.73
C LEU A 217 19.10 -0.02 11.53
N THR A 218 20.06 -0.82 11.10
CA THR A 218 21.40 -0.90 11.70
C THR A 218 22.11 0.45 11.55
N ARG A 219 22.09 1.02 10.34
CA ARG A 219 22.64 2.36 10.06
C ARG A 219 22.01 3.44 10.94
N LEU A 220 20.68 3.42 11.10
CA LEU A 220 19.97 4.36 11.96
C LEU A 220 20.42 4.24 13.42
N THR A 221 20.57 3.01 13.92
CA THR A 221 21.02 2.72 15.28
C THR A 221 22.46 3.19 15.51
N ASP A 222 23.34 2.99 14.53
CA ASP A 222 24.74 3.44 14.61
C ASP A 222 24.89 4.96 14.54
N LEU A 223 24.06 5.64 13.73
CA LEU A 223 23.98 7.10 13.73
C LEU A 223 23.52 7.64 15.09
N ALA A 224 22.48 7.04 15.67
CA ALA A 224 21.98 7.43 16.99
C ALA A 224 23.02 7.21 18.10
N ALA A 225 23.87 6.19 17.96
CA ALA A 225 24.96 5.90 18.89
C ALA A 225 26.25 6.70 18.60
N GLY A 226 26.28 7.57 17.59
CA GLY A 226 27.47 8.33 17.19
C GLY A 226 28.60 7.47 16.60
N ARG A 227 28.30 6.24 16.16
CA ARG A 227 29.27 5.27 15.61
C ARG A 227 29.44 5.36 14.10
N ALA A 228 28.56 6.07 13.41
CA ALA A 228 28.63 6.28 11.97
C ALA A 228 29.20 7.66 11.62
N THR A 229 30.24 7.68 10.77
CA THR A 229 30.74 8.91 10.14
C THR A 229 29.72 9.42 9.11
N LYS A 230 29.41 10.73 9.15
CA LYS A 230 28.68 11.40 8.07
C LYS A 230 29.40 11.14 6.75
N LEU A 231 28.68 10.64 5.74
CA LEU A 231 29.09 10.71 4.34
C LEU A 231 28.83 12.13 3.84
#